data_AF-I4HCA9-F1
#
_entry.id   AF-I4HCA9-F1
#
_cell.length_a   1.000
_cell.length_b   1.000
_cell.length_c   1.000
_cell.angle_alpha   90.00
_cell.angle_beta   90.00
_cell.angle_gamma   90.00
#
_symmetry.space_group_name_H-M   'P 1'
#
loop_
_entity.id
_entity.type
_entity.pdbx_description
1 polymer ?
#
loop_
_entity_poly.entity_id
_entity_poly.type
_entity_poly.pdbx_seq_one_letter_code
_entity_poly.pdbx_strand_id
1 'polypeptide(L)' 'MTHEILGEFLSLPAEAQSQVVSLIAFLKQKYIYSEPLSASSNVDLVNDPFVGMWRDRQDLDSTTWVRNLRESEWSKTNG' A
#
# COMPACT_ATOMS: atom_id res chain seq x y z
N MET A 1 -32.43 -0.20 -16.52
CA MET A 1 -31.05 -0.34 -16.02
C MET A 1 -30.75 0.50 -14.77
N THR A 2 -30.61 1.83 -14.78
CA THR A 2 -30.29 2.56 -13.51
C THR A 2 -31.45 2.70 -12.52
N HIS A 3 -32.68 2.69 -13.01
CA HIS A 3 -33.88 2.92 -12.18
C HIS A 3 -34.32 1.66 -11.40
N GLU A 4 -34.03 0.46 -11.92
CA GLU A 4 -34.35 -0.81 -11.27
C GLU A 4 -33.50 -1.01 -10.01
N ILE A 5 -32.21 -0.67 -10.08
CA ILE A 5 -31.26 -0.80 -8.97
C ILE A 5 -31.64 0.10 -7.78
N LEU A 6 -32.17 1.30 -8.04
CA LEU A 6 -32.66 2.18 -6.96
C LEU A 6 -33.88 1.60 -6.27
N GLY A 7 -34.79 0.97 -7.03
CA GLY A 7 -35.95 0.27 -6.47
C GLY A 7 -35.53 -0.90 -5.58
N GLU A 8 -34.59 -1.72 -6.06
CA GLU A 8 -34.02 -2.83 -5.28
C GLU A 8 -33.33 -2.34 -4.01
N PHE A 9 -32.51 -1.28 -4.11
CA PHE A 9 -31.85 -0.68 -2.95
C PHE A 9 -32.86 -0.18 -1.89
N LEU A 10 -33.92 0.51 -2.31
CA LEU A 10 -34.95 1.01 -1.39
C LEU A 10 -35.83 -0.11 -0.81
N SER A 11 -35.91 -1.26 -1.48
CA SER A 11 -36.64 -2.45 -0.98
C SER A 11 -35.89 -3.22 0.11
N LEU A 12 -34.59 -2.95 0.30
CA LEU A 12 -33.77 -3.59 1.32
C LEU A 12 -34.11 -3.09 2.74
N PRO A 13 -33.92 -3.93 3.78
CA PRO A 13 -33.95 -3.48 5.17
C PRO A 13 -32.92 -2.39 5.44
N ALA A 14 -33.18 -1.52 6.42
CA ALA A 14 -32.32 -0.37 6.76
C ALA A 14 -30.86 -0.76 7.03
N GLU A 15 -30.63 -1.91 7.67
CA GLU A 15 -29.30 -2.45 7.91
C GLU A 15 -28.55 -2.76 6.61
N ALA A 16 -29.22 -3.41 5.66
CA ALA A 16 -28.66 -3.74 4.35
C ALA A 16 -28.40 -2.48 3.50
N GLN A 17 -29.27 -1.46 3.58
CA GLN A 17 -29.03 -0.17 2.95
C GLN A 17 -27.74 0.49 3.49
N SER A 18 -27.53 0.46 4.80
CA SER A 18 -26.32 0.98 5.45
C SER A 18 -25.05 0.26 5.00
N GLN A 19 -25.12 -1.07 4.81
CA GLN A 19 -24.01 -1.87 4.29
C GLN A 19 -23.65 -1.46 2.85
N VAL A 20 -24.64 -1.26 1.98
CA VAL A 20 -24.41 -0.81 0.60
C VAL A 20 -23.78 0.59 0.57
N VAL A 21 -24.27 1.52 1.39
CA VAL A 21 -23.68 2.87 1.51
C VAL A 21 -22.22 2.79 1.97
N SER A 22 -21.93 1.94 2.96
CA SER A 22 -20.58 1.72 3.47
C SER A 22 -19.64 1.13 2.41
N LEU A 23 -20.14 0.17 1.61
CA LEU A 23 -19.40 -0.42 0.50
C LEU A 23 -19.09 0.63 -0.58
N ILE A 24 -20.06 1.46 -0.95
CA ILE A 24 -19.85 2.54 -1.92
C ILE A 24 -18.80 3.53 -1.41
N ALA A 25 -18.86 3.92 -0.13
CA ALA A 25 -17.87 4.80 0.48
C ALA A 25 -16.46 4.17 0.44
N PHE A 26 -16.34 2.90 0.80
CA PHE A 26 -15.09 2.15 0.72
C PHE A 26 -14.53 2.08 -0.70
N LEU A 27 -15.37 1.77 -1.70
CA LEU A 27 -14.94 1.69 -3.10
C LEU A 27 -14.49 3.05 -3.62
N LYS A 28 -15.24 4.11 -3.31
CA LYS A 28 -14.83 5.48 -3.64
C LYS A 28 -13.45 5.78 -3.06
N GLN A 29 -13.23 5.49 -1.77
CA GLN A 29 -11.93 5.70 -1.15
C GLN A 29 -10.84 4.87 -1.85
N LYS A 30 -11.06 3.57 -2.05
CA LYS A 30 -10.09 2.67 -2.69
C LYS A 30 -9.65 3.17 -4.06
N TYR A 31 -10.56 3.68 -4.87
CA TYR A 31 -10.27 4.14 -6.24
C TYR A 31 -9.91 5.61 -6.35
N ILE A 32 -10.27 6.47 -5.38
CA ILE A 32 -9.73 7.83 -5.28
C ILE A 32 -8.22 7.78 -4.94
N TYR A 33 -7.81 6.87 -4.06
CA TYR A 33 -6.38 6.64 -3.75
C TYR A 33 -5.67 5.68 -4.71
N SER A 34 -6.42 4.98 -5.58
CA SER A 34 -5.86 4.18 -6.69
C SER A 34 -5.99 4.87 -8.04
N GLU A 35 -6.19 6.19 -8.09
CA GLU A 35 -5.71 6.89 -9.28
C GLU A 35 -4.25 6.45 -9.45
N PRO A 36 -3.86 5.87 -10.59
CA PRO A 36 -2.45 5.69 -10.85
C PRO A 36 -1.90 7.11 -10.80
N LEU A 37 -1.17 7.44 -9.72
CA LEU A 37 -0.15 8.47 -9.77
C LEU A 37 0.51 8.24 -11.12
N SER A 38 0.25 9.17 -12.03
CA SER A 38 0.55 9.12 -13.44
C SER A 38 1.71 8.18 -13.70
N ALA A 39 1.47 7.12 -14.49
CA ALA A 39 2.46 6.16 -14.94
C ALA A 39 3.88 6.75 -14.88
N SER A 40 4.68 6.32 -13.90
CA SER A 40 6.11 6.61 -13.85
C SER A 40 6.44 8.06 -14.21
N SER A 41 6.19 9.02 -13.31
CA SER A 41 7.20 10.07 -13.21
C SER A 41 8.49 9.30 -12.96
N ASN A 42 9.41 9.33 -13.92
CA ASN A 42 10.73 8.74 -13.82
C ASN A 42 11.39 9.45 -12.63
N VAL A 43 11.13 8.94 -11.41
CA VAL A 43 11.72 9.47 -10.20
C VAL A 43 13.17 9.12 -10.37
N ASP A 44 13.97 10.14 -10.61
CA ASP A 44 15.40 10.01 -10.74
C ASP A 44 15.96 9.72 -9.35
N LEU A 45 15.79 8.47 -8.91
CA LEU A 45 16.27 7.94 -7.65
C LEU A 45 17.80 8.06 -7.56
N VAL A 46 18.50 8.17 -8.70
CA VAL A 46 19.96 8.33 -8.72
C VAL A 46 20.35 9.73 -8.24
N ASN A 47 19.58 10.76 -8.60
CA ASN A 47 19.81 12.14 -8.20
C ASN A 47 18.93 12.61 -7.04
N ASP A 48 18.14 11.72 -6.44
CA ASP A 48 17.31 12.05 -5.28
C ASP A 48 18.20 12.33 -4.04
N PRO A 49 18.04 13.50 -3.37
CA PRO A 49 18.84 13.86 -2.20
C PRO A 49 18.77 12.86 -1.04
N PHE A 50 17.71 12.04 -0.98
CA PHE A 50 17.56 10.97 0.00
C PHE A 50 18.52 9.79 -0.29
N VAL A 51 18.78 9.51 -1.57
CA VAL A 51 19.63 8.40 -2.01
C VAL A 51 21.09 8.80 -1.85
N GLY A 52 21.75 8.19 -0.87
CA GLY A 52 23.16 8.45 -0.55
C GLY A 52 23.39 9.26 0.73
N MET A 53 22.34 9.74 1.43
CA MET A 53 22.49 10.39 2.75
C MET A 53 23.25 9.54 3.77
N TRP A 54 23.20 8.23 3.61
CA TRP A 54 23.83 7.25 4.51
C TRP A 54 25.13 6.67 3.95
N ARG A 55 25.52 7.05 2.72
CA ARG A 55 26.70 6.49 2.02
C ARG A 55 27.99 6.78 2.78
N ASP A 56 28.09 7.97 3.36
CA ASP A 56 29.32 8.45 4.00
C ASP A 56 29.29 8.25 5.54
N ARG A 57 28.22 7.65 6.08
CA ARG A 57 28.07 7.33 7.50
C ARG A 57 28.75 6.00 7.84
N GLN A 58 30.02 6.09 8.22
CA GLN A 58 30.82 4.93 8.63
C GLN A 58 30.38 4.30 9.96
N ASP A 59 29.60 5.02 10.76
CA ASP A 59 29.07 4.52 12.03
C ASP A 59 27.94 3.49 11.83
N LEU A 60 27.34 3.46 10.65
CA LEU A 60 26.26 2.56 10.28
C LEU A 60 26.74 1.58 9.20
N ASP A 61 27.49 0.55 9.61
CA ASP A 61 27.83 -0.57 8.73
C ASP A 61 26.60 -1.47 8.50
N SER A 62 25.74 -1.00 7.60
CA SER A 62 24.51 -1.68 7.19
C SER A 62 24.79 -3.07 6.60
N THR A 63 25.95 -3.27 5.97
CA THR A 63 26.34 -4.56 5.39
C THR A 63 26.61 -5.60 6.47
N THR A 64 27.38 -5.24 7.51
CA THR A 64 27.64 -6.12 8.64
C THR A 64 26.36 -6.39 9.44
N TRP A 65 25.52 -5.38 9.66
CA TRP A 65 24.26 -5.55 10.38
C TRP A 65 23.30 -6.51 9.67
N VAL A 66 23.05 -6.33 8.37
CA VAL A 66 22.17 -7.23 7.60
C VAL A 66 22.75 -8.65 7.53
N ARG A 67 24.07 -8.78 7.41
CA ARG A 67 24.73 -10.10 7.38
C ARG A 67 24.56 -10.85 8.70
N ASN A 68 24.84 -10.19 9.83
CA ASN A 68 24.67 -10.78 11.16
C ASN A 68 23.21 -11.18 11.43
N LEU A 69 22.25 -10.34 11.02
CA LEU A 69 20.81 -10.62 11.16
C LEU A 69 20.39 -11.84 10.35
N ARG A 70 20.91 -12.00 9.12
CA ARG A 70 20.63 -13.17 8.27
C ARG A 70 21.24 -14.44 8.85
N GLU A 71 22.45 -14.36 9.39
CA GLU A 71 23.09 -15.48 10.08
C GLU A 71 22.32 -15.88 11.34
N SER A 72 21.83 -14.92 12.14
CA SER A 72 21.11 -15.21 13.39
C SER A 72 19.71 -15.77 13.16
N GLU A 73 18.93 -15.17 12.26
CA GLU A 73 17.50 -15.45 12.11
C GLU A 73 17.20 -16.47 11.01
N TRP A 74 17.97 -16.47 9.91
CA TRP A 74 17.60 -17.22 8.70
C TRP A 74 18.49 -18.43 8.43
N SER A 75 19.62 -18.58 9.12
CA SER A 75 20.50 -19.74 8.96
C SER A 75 20.17 -20.91 9.89
N LYS A 76 19.21 -20.75 10.83
CA LYS A 76 18.75 -21.79 11.75
C LYS A 76 17.59 -22.64 11.24
N THR A 77 17.07 -22.38 10.04
CA THR A 77 15.92 -23.10 9.47
C THR A 77 16.26 -24.19 8.44
N ASN A 78 17.54 -24.55 8.30
CA ASN A 78 17.93 -25.75 7.53
C ASN A 78 18.61 -26.76 8.47
N GLY A 79 17.79 -27.59 9.13
CA GLY A 79 18.19 -28.70 10.00
C GLY A 79 17.01 -29.31 10.73
#